data_AF-A0A2E3YEB3-F1
#
_entry.id   AF-A0A2E3YEB3-F1
#
_cell.length_a   1.000
_cell.length_b   1.000
_cell.length_c   1.000
_cell.angle_alpha   90.00
_cell.angle_beta   90.00
_cell.angle_gamma   90.00
#
_symmetry.space_group_name_H-M   'P 1'
#
loop_
_entity.id
_entity.type
_entity.pdbx_description
1 polymer ?
#
loop_
_entity_poly.entity_id
_entity_poly.type
_entity_poly.pdbx_seq_one_letter_code
_entity_poly.pdbx_strand_id
1 'polypeptide(L)'
;MALGLEGRRKGPAGQTNLQFTLFRIPSWSSRIYEYESTLPGAVSIRPLSGTGWRLNAALGHRSGPWMLAAFGRHERRQHLPARSVFGVQIDHLGADTQVR
;
A
#
# COMPACT_ATOMS: atom_id res chain seq x y z
N MET A 1 -2.73 -13.05 15.14
CA MET A 1 -2.08 -11.82 15.60
C MET A 1 -1.38 -11.15 14.44
N ALA A 2 -1.44 -9.83 14.35
CA ALA A 2 -0.67 -9.01 13.42
C ALA A 2 -0.11 -7.80 14.17
N LEU A 3 1.11 -7.40 13.84
CA LEU A 3 1.81 -6.24 14.39
C LEU A 3 2.28 -5.39 13.22
N GLY A 4 1.78 -4.16 13.16
CA GLY A 4 2.12 -3.20 12.11
C GLY A 4 2.97 -2.06 12.64
N LEU A 5 3.96 -1.65 11.85
CA LEU A 5 4.65 -0.37 11.96
C LEU A 5 4.35 0.42 10.69
N GLU A 6 3.87 1.64 10.83
CA GLU A 6 3.64 2.54 9.70
C GLU A 6 4.36 3.87 9.87
N GLY A 7 4.85 4.40 8.76
CA GLY A 7 5.50 5.70 8.69
C GLY A 7 5.00 6.43 7.46
N ARG A 8 4.35 7.58 7.69
CA ARG A 8 3.81 8.43 6.63
C ARG A 8 4.43 9.81 6.70
N ARG A 9 4.88 10.31 5.55
CA ARG A 9 5.30 11.69 5.36
C ARG A 9 4.47 12.29 4.23
N LYS A 10 3.79 13.41 4.49
CA LYS A 10 3.05 14.16 3.47
C LYS A 10 3.55 15.59 3.46
N GLY A 11 3.83 16.11 2.27
CA GLY A 11 4.22 17.48 2.04
C GLY A 11 3.51 18.07 0.81
N PRO A 12 3.72 19.36 0.52
CA PRO A 12 3.06 20.03 -0.60
C PRO A 12 3.45 19.44 -1.97
N ALA A 13 4.68 18.95 -2.10
CA ALA A 13 5.21 18.39 -3.34
C ALA A 13 5.07 16.86 -3.45
N GLY A 14 4.50 16.17 -2.45
CA GLY A 14 4.43 14.72 -2.50
C GLY A 14 4.09 14.02 -1.18
N GLN A 15 4.02 12.70 -1.26
CA GLN A 15 3.76 11.83 -0.12
C GLN A 15 4.65 10.59 -0.15
N THR A 16 4.98 10.06 1.02
CA THR A 16 5.65 8.78 1.18
C THR A 16 4.92 8.01 2.25
N ASN A 17 4.58 6.75 1.98
CA ASN A 17 4.09 5.82 2.97
C ASN A 17 4.96 4.57 2.98
N LEU A 18 5.29 4.09 4.17
CA LEU A 18 5.97 2.84 4.40
C LEU A 18 5.21 2.10 5.50
N GLN A 19 4.85 0.84 5.25
CA GLN A 19 4.19 -0.02 6.22
C GLN A 19 4.87 -1.37 6.26
N PHE A 20 5.24 -1.81 7.45
CA PHE A 20 5.77 -3.14 7.70
C PHE A 20 4.85 -3.88 8.66
N THR A 21 4.39 -5.05 8.26
CA THR A 21 3.53 -5.90 9.08
C THR A 21 4.16 -7.27 9.31
N LEU A 22 4.30 -7.65 10.58
CA LEU A 22 4.55 -9.04 11.00
C LEU A 22 3.22 -9.70 11.32
N PHE A 23 2.99 -10.90 10.82
CA PHE A 23 1.73 -11.61 11.04
C PHE A 23 1.91 -13.09 11.35
N ARG A 24 1.06 -13.58 12.27
CA ARG A 24 0.86 -14.99 12.60
C ARG A 24 -0.64 -15.23 12.70
N ILE A 25 -1.22 -15.72 11.62
CA ILE A 25 -2.65 -15.95 11.47
C ILE A 25 -2.86 -17.45 11.21
N PRO A 26 -3.51 -18.17 12.13
CA PRO A 26 -3.51 -19.64 12.13
C PRO A 26 -4.28 -20.26 10.96
N SER A 27 -5.24 -19.55 10.36
CA SER A 27 -6.06 -20.09 9.28
C SER A 27 -6.57 -19.00 8.33
N TRP A 28 -7.03 -19.42 7.15
CA TRP A 28 -7.71 -18.54 6.19
C TRP A 28 -9.06 -18.01 6.69
N SER A 29 -9.72 -18.71 7.62
CA SER A 29 -10.97 -18.26 8.23
C SER A 29 -10.76 -17.07 9.18
N SER A 30 -9.57 -16.95 9.77
CA SER A 30 -9.19 -15.83 10.67
C SER A 30 -8.37 -14.75 9.97
N ARG A 31 -8.47 -14.66 8.65
CA ARG A 31 -7.67 -13.74 7.84
C ARG A 31 -7.96 -12.28 8.20
N ILE A 32 -6.91 -11.46 8.16
CA ILE A 32 -7.02 -10.02 8.43
C ILE A 32 -6.94 -9.26 7.11
N TYR A 33 -7.89 -8.36 6.89
CA TYR A 33 -7.83 -7.40 5.79
C TYR A 33 -7.14 -6.14 6.30
N GLU A 34 -6.06 -5.76 5.64
CA GLU A 34 -5.47 -4.43 5.81
C GLU A 34 -6.09 -3.51 4.76
N TYR A 35 -6.34 -2.26 5.13
CA TYR A 35 -6.74 -1.20 4.19
C TYR A 35 -5.54 -0.28 3.96
N GLU A 36 -5.07 -0.16 2.71
CA GLU A 36 -4.08 0.85 2.32
C GLU A 36 -4.84 2.13 2.01
N SER A 37 -4.98 2.98 3.02
CA SER A 37 -5.61 4.30 2.89
C SER A 37 -4.78 5.30 2.05
N THR A 38 -3.59 4.91 1.56
CA THR A 38 -2.59 5.86 1.03
C THR A 38 -2.17 5.64 -0.41
N LEU A 39 -2.52 4.51 -1.01
CA LEU A 39 -2.29 4.31 -2.43
C LEU A 39 -3.39 5.03 -3.22
N PRO A 40 -3.06 5.93 -4.15
CA PRO A 40 -4.00 6.36 -5.18
C PRO A 40 -4.53 5.10 -5.89
N GLY A 41 -5.84 5.01 -6.08
CA GLY A 41 -6.49 3.78 -6.53
C GLY A 41 -6.57 2.73 -5.41
N ALA A 42 -7.80 2.37 -5.02
CA ALA A 42 -8.03 1.32 -4.03
C ALA A 42 -7.53 -0.03 -4.55
N VAL A 43 -6.26 -0.35 -4.29
CA VAL A 43 -5.72 -1.67 -4.57
C VAL A 43 -6.32 -2.62 -3.55
N SER A 44 -7.17 -3.54 -4.00
CA SER A 44 -7.65 -4.67 -3.21
C SER A 44 -6.44 -5.38 -2.57
N ILE A 45 -6.27 -5.19 -1.26
CA ILE A 45 -5.20 -5.87 -0.53
C ILE A 45 -5.55 -7.34 -0.38
N ARG A 46 -4.57 -8.19 -0.65
CA ARG A 46 -4.69 -9.61 -0.34
C ARG A 46 -4.70 -9.79 1.18
N PRO A 47 -5.65 -10.55 1.72
CA PRO A 47 -5.73 -10.76 3.15
C PRO A 47 -4.46 -11.43 3.68
N LEU A 48 -4.08 -11.06 4.90
CA LEU A 48 -3.01 -11.70 5.64
C LEU A 48 -3.49 -13.07 6.14
N SER A 49 -2.69 -14.10 5.92
CA SER A 49 -2.97 -15.48 6.34
C SER A 49 -1.68 -16.26 6.49
N GLY A 50 -1.60 -17.17 7.46
CA GLY A 50 -0.39 -17.94 7.76
C GLY A 50 0.61 -17.13 8.60
N THR A 51 1.88 -17.51 8.55
CA THR A 51 2.96 -16.83 9.27
C THR A 51 3.93 -16.19 8.30
N GLY A 52 4.23 -14.91 8.49
CA GLY A 52 5.10 -14.17 7.59
C GLY A 52 5.22 -12.70 7.91
N TRP A 53 5.74 -11.97 6.93
CA TRP A 53 5.86 -10.52 6.96
C TRP A 53 5.52 -9.91 5.60
N ARG A 54 5.08 -8.65 5.64
CA ARG A 54 4.76 -7.83 4.46
C ARG A 54 5.35 -6.45 4.62
N LEU A 55 5.92 -5.94 3.54
CA LEU A 55 6.36 -4.56 3.39
C LEU A 55 5.56 -3.92 2.26
N ASN A 56 4.88 -2.82 2.55
CA ASN A 56 4.25 -1.96 1.55
C ASN A 56 4.97 -0.61 1.53
N ALA A 57 5.21 -0.08 0.35
CA ALA A 57 5.83 1.23 0.15
C ALA A 57 5.10 1.97 -0.96
N ALA A 58 4.92 3.27 -0.76
CA ALA A 58 4.31 4.18 -1.72
C ALA A 58 5.07 5.50 -1.71
N LEU A 59 5.34 6.04 -2.90
CA LEU A 59 5.89 7.37 -3.09
C LEU A 59 5.05 8.10 -4.13
N GLY A 60 4.60 9.30 -3.80
CA GLY A 60 3.88 10.19 -4.67
C GLY A 60 4.61 11.51 -4.79
N HIS A 61 4.67 12.06 -6.00
CA HIS A 61 5.23 13.36 -6.29
C HIS A 61 4.26 14.15 -7.15
N ARG A 62 4.01 15.41 -6.77
CA ARG A 62 3.18 16.33 -7.52
C ARG A 62 4.05 17.28 -8.33
N SER A 63 3.77 17.36 -9.63
CA SER A 63 4.40 18.32 -10.54
C SER A 63 3.32 19.05 -11.33
N GLY A 64 3.02 20.29 -10.95
CA GLY A 64 1.96 21.10 -11.55
C GLY A 64 0.58 20.42 -11.48
N PRO A 65 -0.11 20.22 -12.63
CA PRO A 65 -1.40 19.52 -12.70
C PRO A 65 -1.25 18.00 -12.73
N TRP A 66 -0.08 17.43 -12.44
CA TRP A 66 0.15 15.99 -12.46
C TRP A 66 0.52 15.44 -11.08
N MET A 67 0.03 14.24 -10.78
CA MET A 67 0.50 13.38 -9.70
C MET A 67 1.15 12.14 -10.31
N LEU A 68 2.38 11.85 -9.90
CA LEU A 68 3.09 10.62 -10.22
C LEU A 68 3.23 9.82 -8.93
N ALA A 69 2.82 8.57 -8.93
CA ALA A 69 2.99 7.67 -7.81
C ALA A 69 3.65 6.37 -8.23
N ALA A 70 4.51 5.84 -7.39
CA ALA A 70 5.07 4.50 -7.47
C ALA A 70 4.74 3.76 -6.19
N PHE A 71 4.42 2.48 -6.31
CA PHE A 71 4.11 1.63 -5.17
C PHE A 71 4.70 0.24 -5.32
N GLY A 72 4.95 -0.39 -4.19
CA GLY A 72 5.54 -1.71 -4.10
C GLY A 72 5.03 -2.44 -2.87
N ARG A 73 4.78 -3.73 -3.05
CA ARG A 73 4.55 -4.68 -1.98
C ARG A 73 5.54 -5.81 -2.12
N HIS A 74 6.17 -6.18 -1.01
CA HIS A 74 6.96 -7.39 -0.91
C HIS A 74 6.49 -8.21 0.29
N GLU A 75 6.31 -9.52 0.09
CA GLU A 75 5.74 -10.40 1.09
C GLU A 75 6.47 -11.73 1.13
N ARG A 76 6.78 -12.19 2.34
CA ARG A 76 7.37 -13.51 2.59
C ARG A 76 6.55 -14.27 3.61
N ARG A 77 6.22 -15.52 3.28
CA ARG A 77 5.56 -16.47 4.18
C ARG A 77 6.47 -17.67 4.41
N GLN A 78 6.38 -18.33 5.56
CA GLN A 78 7.27 -19.43 5.93
C GLN A 78 7.25 -20.62 4.94
N HIS A 79 6.11 -20.91 4.32
CA HIS A 79 5.92 -22.08 3.43
C HIS A 79 5.59 -21.71 1.99
N LEU A 80 5.77 -20.45 1.59
CA LEU A 80 5.52 -20.00 0.22
C LEU A 80 6.69 -19.18 -0.30
N PRO A 81 6.93 -19.18 -1.62
CA PRO A 81 7.89 -18.28 -2.23
C PRO A 81 7.60 -16.82 -1.86
N ALA A 82 8.66 -16.01 -1.82
CA ALA A 82 8.50 -14.56 -1.69
C ALA A 82 7.74 -14.03 -2.90
N ARG A 83 6.89 -13.02 -2.69
CA ARG A 83 6.11 -12.39 -3.76
C ARG A 83 6.28 -10.90 -3.71
N SER A 84 6.46 -10.30 -4.88
CA SER A 84 6.53 -8.86 -5.05
C SER A 84 5.47 -8.40 -6.04
N VAL A 85 4.92 -7.22 -5.81
CA VAL A 85 4.05 -6.51 -6.76
C VAL A 85 4.51 -5.06 -6.78
N PHE A 86 4.68 -4.48 -7.95
CA PHE A 86 5.03 -3.08 -8.11
C PHE A 86 4.10 -2.45 -9.13
N GLY A 87 3.88 -1.15 -9.00
CA GLY A 87 3.06 -0.40 -9.93
C GLY A 87 3.41 1.07 -9.91
N VAL A 88 2.94 1.75 -10.95
CA VAL A 88 3.03 3.20 -11.11
C VAL A 88 1.64 3.73 -11.46
N GLN A 89 1.34 4.93 -10.99
CA GLN A 89 0.12 5.65 -11.31
C GLN A 89 0.45 7.07 -11.72
N ILE A 90 -0.24 7.56 -12.73
CA ILE A 90 -0.10 8.91 -13.26
C ILE A 90 -1.51 9.49 -13.31
N ASP A 91 -1.77 10.51 -12.50
CA ASP A 91 -3.05 11.21 -12.48
C ASP A 91 -2.88 12.64 -12.97
N HIS A 92 -3.82 13.10 -13.80
CA HIS A 92 -3.98 14.52 -14.09
C HIS A 92 -4.93 15.15 -13.06
N LEU A 93 -4.40 16.03 -12.22
CA LEU A 93 -5.06 16.77 -11.15
C LEU A 93 -5.86 17.99 -11.65
N GLY A 94 -6.45 17.90 -12.85
CA GLY A 94 -7.19 19.00 -13.47
C GLY A 94 -8.21 19.64 -12.53
N ALA A 95 -8.41 20.96 -12.68
CA ALA A 95 -9.34 21.74 -11.87
C ALA A 95 -10.74 21.14 -11.88
N ASP A 96 -11.32 21.01 -10.69
CA ASP A 96 -12.70 20.68 -10.36
C ASP A 96 -13.58 20.25 -11.54
N THR A 97 -13.86 18.95 -11.61
CA THR A 97 -15.21 18.56 -12.02
C THR A 97 -16.13 19.05 -10.90
N GLN A 98 -16.64 20.28 -11.01
CA GLN A 98 -17.78 20.70 -10.21
C GLN A 98 -18.91 19.72 -10.52
N VAL A 99 -19.10 18.76 -9.61
CA VAL A 99 -20.34 17.98 -9.55
C VAL A 99 -21.40 18.98 -9.10
N ARG A 100 -22.17 19.45 -10.09
CA ARG A 100 -23.35 20.26 -9.89
C ARG A 100 -24.53 19.38 -9.54
#